data_AF-A0A2V6KV55-F1
#
_entry.id   AF-A0A2V6KV55-F1
#
_cell.length_a   1.000
_cell.length_b   1.000
_cell.length_c   1.000
_cell.angle_alpha   90.00
_cell.angle_beta   90.00
_cell.angle_gamma   90.00
#
_symmetry.space_group_name_H-M   'P 1'
#
loop_
_entity.id
_entity.type
_entity.pdbx_description
1 polymer ?
#
loop_
_entity_poly.entity_id
_entity_poly.type
_entity_poly.pdbx_seq_one_letter_code
_entity_poly.pdbx_strand_id
1 'polypeptide(L)'
;MARRRKSTVRKSIRRVSKKPKLPPTRRIRVRKTKKPRYVYYFGDGHADGSGGMKALLGGKGANLHEMTRIGLPVPPGFTITTEVCTHFYAHNRSYPRELEAEMAAALAKVENSVGKEFGDKERPLLVSVRSGARDSMPGMMDTILNLGMNDEVVAIVAKKTNNARFAWDSYRRF
;
A
#
# COMPACT_ATOMS: atom_id res chain seq x y z
N MET A 1 25.99 101.12 -5.55
CA MET A 1 25.71 100.55 -6.90
C MET A 1 24.85 99.30 -6.71
N ALA A 2 23.53 99.41 -6.75
CA ALA A 2 22.68 99.34 -7.94
C ALA A 2 22.52 97.92 -8.55
N ARG A 3 21.43 97.26 -8.12
CA ARG A 3 20.45 96.46 -8.90
C ARG A 3 20.96 95.42 -9.93
N ARG A 4 20.44 94.19 -9.77
CA ARG A 4 19.51 93.62 -10.76
C ARG A 4 18.61 92.50 -10.18
N ARG A 5 17.32 92.59 -10.52
CA ARG A 5 16.20 91.72 -10.15
C ARG A 5 15.98 90.62 -11.21
N LYS A 6 15.12 89.67 -10.82
CA LYS A 6 14.26 88.73 -11.61
C LYS A 6 14.94 87.38 -11.85
N SER A 7 14.30 86.22 -11.71
CA SER A 7 12.87 85.89 -11.78
C SER A 7 12.54 84.56 -11.09
N THR A 8 11.30 84.49 -10.64
CA THR A 8 10.50 83.37 -10.12
C THR A 8 10.46 82.14 -11.02
N VAL A 9 10.68 80.95 -10.45
CA VAL A 9 10.04 79.69 -10.89
C VAL A 9 9.63 78.88 -9.67
N ARG A 10 8.35 78.97 -9.27
CA ARG A 10 7.72 78.02 -8.33
C ARG A 10 7.46 76.72 -9.09
N LYS A 11 8.26 75.68 -8.85
CA LYS A 11 7.95 74.31 -9.30
C LYS A 11 7.05 73.65 -8.26
N SER A 12 5.79 73.39 -8.61
CA SER A 12 4.86 72.60 -7.82
C SER A 12 5.31 71.14 -7.78
N ILE A 13 5.74 70.66 -6.61
CA ILE A 13 5.99 69.23 -6.39
C ILE A 13 4.64 68.55 -6.18
N ARG A 14 4.09 67.92 -7.24
CA ARG A 14 2.98 66.96 -7.10
C ARG A 14 3.53 65.70 -6.43
N ARG A 15 3.16 65.45 -5.16
CA ARG A 15 3.36 64.16 -4.50
C ARG A 15 2.44 63.12 -5.14
N VAL A 16 3.02 62.22 -5.95
CA VAL A 16 2.32 61.01 -6.41
C VAL A 16 2.55 59.91 -5.37
N SER A 17 1.58 59.68 -4.51
CA SER A 17 1.58 58.55 -3.56
C SER A 17 1.26 57.24 -4.31
N LYS A 18 2.29 56.53 -4.79
CA LYS A 18 2.12 55.14 -5.25
C LYS A 18 2.27 54.20 -4.04
N LYS A 19 1.15 53.65 -3.57
CA LYS A 19 1.15 52.51 -2.64
C LYS A 19 1.83 51.30 -3.32
N PRO A 20 2.76 50.58 -2.67
CA PRO A 20 3.33 49.38 -3.24
C PRO A 20 2.25 48.30 -3.35
N LYS A 21 2.04 47.74 -4.55
CA LYS A 21 1.16 46.59 -4.76
C LYS A 21 1.85 45.35 -4.17
N LEU A 22 1.24 44.78 -3.14
CA LEU A 22 1.62 43.46 -2.61
C LEU A 22 1.50 42.41 -3.73
N PRO A 23 2.46 41.46 -3.84
CA PRO A 23 2.39 40.40 -4.82
C PRO A 23 1.16 39.51 -4.54
N PRO A 24 0.53 38.91 -5.57
CA PRO A 24 -0.61 38.03 -5.36
C PRO A 24 -0.19 36.83 -4.50
N THR A 25 -0.88 36.64 -3.37
CA THR A 25 -0.72 35.48 -2.51
C THR A 25 -0.95 34.21 -3.31
N ARG A 26 0.13 33.47 -3.56
CA ARG A 26 0.12 32.17 -4.21
C ARG A 26 -0.74 31.23 -3.35
N ARG A 27 -1.94 30.87 -3.81
CA ARG A 27 -2.78 29.86 -3.14
C ARG A 27 -1.96 28.58 -3.02
N ILE A 28 -1.53 28.24 -1.80
CA ILE A 28 -0.98 26.92 -1.50
C ILE A 28 -2.12 25.94 -1.74
N ARG A 29 -2.06 25.17 -2.83
CA ARG A 29 -2.93 24.00 -3.00
C ARG A 29 -2.57 23.04 -1.88
N VAL A 30 -3.40 22.98 -0.85
CA VAL A 30 -3.37 21.89 0.13
C VAL A 30 -3.59 20.61 -0.67
N ARG A 31 -2.54 19.80 -0.85
CA ARG A 31 -2.67 18.47 -1.42
C ARG A 31 -3.65 17.72 -0.52
N LYS A 32 -4.81 17.31 -1.07
CA LYS A 32 -5.68 16.34 -0.39
C LYS A 32 -4.80 15.16 0.01
N THR A 33 -4.62 14.94 1.31
CA THR A 33 -3.95 13.76 1.84
C THR A 33 -4.79 12.57 1.41
N LYS A 34 -4.29 11.81 0.44
CA LYS A 34 -4.91 10.55 0.01
C LYS A 34 -5.00 9.67 1.26
N LYS A 35 -6.16 9.09 1.55
CA LYS A 35 -6.29 8.13 2.66
C LYS A 35 -5.17 7.08 2.53
N PRO A 36 -4.48 6.74 3.63
CA PRO A 36 -3.44 5.71 3.59
C PRO A 36 -4.09 4.40 3.12
N ARG A 37 -3.41 3.72 2.20
CA ARG A 37 -3.80 2.41 1.68
C ARG A 37 -2.85 1.40 2.29
N TYR A 38 -3.38 0.37 2.94
CA TYR A 38 -2.60 -0.61 3.69
C TYR A 38 -2.44 -1.95 2.98
N VAL A 39 -3.27 -2.26 1.98
CA VAL A 39 -3.25 -3.53 1.25
C VAL A 39 -3.08 -3.34 -0.26
N TYR A 40 -2.09 -4.05 -0.82
CA TYR A 40 -1.71 -3.98 -2.24
C TYR A 40 -1.83 -5.36 -2.88
N TYR A 41 -2.71 -5.52 -3.88
CA TYR A 41 -2.92 -6.77 -4.60
C TYR A 41 -1.90 -6.97 -5.74
N PHE A 42 -1.57 -8.23 -6.02
CA PHE A 42 -0.86 -8.66 -7.22
C PHE A 42 -1.48 -9.98 -7.72
N GLY A 43 -1.69 -10.09 -9.02
CA GLY A 43 -2.27 -11.28 -9.66
C GLY A 43 -2.76 -10.95 -11.07
N ASP A 44 -2.97 -11.97 -11.90
CA ASP A 44 -3.60 -11.82 -13.23
C ASP A 44 -2.89 -10.81 -14.16
N GLY A 45 -1.56 -10.70 -14.05
CA GLY A 45 -0.76 -9.73 -14.80
C GLY A 45 -0.91 -8.28 -14.34
N HIS A 46 -1.63 -8.04 -13.24
CA HIS A 46 -1.83 -6.71 -12.64
C HIS A 46 -1.26 -6.64 -11.22
N ALA A 47 -0.63 -5.52 -10.86
CA ALA A 47 -0.15 -5.29 -9.51
C ALA A 47 -0.36 -3.83 -9.09
N ASP A 48 -0.84 -3.64 -7.87
CA ASP A 48 -1.06 -2.32 -7.27
C ASP A 48 0.23 -1.59 -6.88
N GLY A 49 1.32 -2.36 -6.70
CA GLY A 49 2.64 -1.90 -6.30
C GLY A 49 3.70 -2.18 -7.36
N SER A 50 4.97 -1.91 -7.06
CA SER A 50 6.10 -2.17 -7.95
C SER A 50 7.38 -2.49 -7.18
N GLY A 51 8.42 -2.96 -7.89
CA GLY A 51 9.74 -3.24 -7.31
C GLY A 51 10.42 -2.04 -6.65
N GLY A 52 10.02 -0.81 -7.01
CA GLY A 52 10.51 0.43 -6.40
C GLY A 52 9.94 0.71 -5.00
N MET A 53 8.89 0.00 -4.57
CA MET A 53 8.16 0.27 -3.32
C MET A 53 8.66 -0.56 -2.13
N LYS A 54 9.95 -0.93 -2.09
CA LYS A 54 10.54 -1.80 -1.04
C LYS A 54 10.34 -1.27 0.39
N ALA A 55 10.37 0.05 0.58
CA ALA A 55 10.15 0.65 1.89
C ALA A 55 8.72 0.40 2.41
N LEU A 56 7.73 0.35 1.52
CA LEU A 56 6.32 0.19 1.84
C LEU A 56 5.86 -1.27 1.84
N LEU A 57 6.33 -2.07 0.88
CA LEU A 57 5.87 -3.45 0.64
C LEU A 57 6.84 -4.51 1.18
N GLY A 58 8.00 -4.08 1.69
CA GLY A 58 9.13 -4.97 1.96
C GLY A 58 9.79 -5.48 0.68
N GLY A 59 10.97 -6.11 0.80
CA GLY A 59 11.71 -6.64 -0.33
C GLY A 59 10.98 -7.78 -1.06
N LYS A 60 10.38 -8.71 -0.30
CA LYS A 60 9.61 -9.84 -0.89
C LYS A 60 8.35 -9.36 -1.59
N GLY A 61 7.55 -8.52 -0.93
CA GLY A 61 6.33 -7.96 -1.51
C GLY A 61 6.63 -7.16 -2.77
N ALA A 62 7.56 -6.20 -2.70
CA ALA A 62 7.96 -5.41 -3.88
C ALA A 62 8.41 -6.27 -5.06
N ASN A 63 9.16 -7.34 -4.81
CA ASN A 63 9.56 -8.27 -5.88
C ASN A 63 8.38 -9.07 -6.43
N LEU A 64 7.43 -9.55 -5.62
CA LEU A 64 6.22 -10.21 -6.11
C LEU A 64 5.41 -9.29 -7.02
N HIS A 65 5.21 -8.03 -6.61
CA HIS A 65 4.56 -7.02 -7.45
C HIS A 65 5.32 -6.78 -8.76
N GLU A 66 6.65 -6.72 -8.73
CA GLU A 66 7.43 -6.53 -9.95
C GLU A 66 7.35 -7.74 -10.89
N MET A 67 7.47 -8.96 -10.36
CA MET A 67 7.34 -10.20 -11.12
C MET A 67 5.98 -10.30 -11.80
N THR A 68 4.90 -9.93 -11.12
CA THR A 68 3.56 -9.88 -11.73
C THR A 68 3.49 -8.83 -12.84
N ARG A 69 4.07 -7.63 -12.65
CA ARG A 69 4.06 -6.55 -13.65
C ARG A 69 4.81 -6.89 -14.93
N ILE A 70 5.91 -7.63 -14.82
CA ILE A 70 6.69 -8.09 -15.98
C ILE A 70 6.10 -9.36 -16.63
N GLY A 71 4.96 -9.85 -16.14
CA GLY A 71 4.21 -10.95 -16.76
C GLY A 71 4.68 -12.35 -16.35
N LEU A 72 5.45 -12.50 -15.26
CA LEU A 72 5.77 -13.83 -14.75
C LEU A 72 4.54 -14.49 -14.11
N PRO A 73 4.40 -15.82 -14.19
CA PRO A 73 3.29 -16.55 -13.60
C PRO A 73 3.43 -16.62 -12.07
N VAL A 74 3.05 -15.53 -11.40
CA VAL A 74 3.03 -15.42 -9.93
C VAL A 74 1.61 -15.75 -9.45
N PRO A 75 1.43 -16.70 -8.51
CA PRO A 75 0.13 -16.93 -7.88
C PRO A 75 -0.43 -15.64 -7.27
N PRO A 76 -1.73 -15.35 -7.44
CA PRO A 76 -2.34 -14.12 -6.94
C PRO A 76 -2.24 -14.03 -5.41
N GLY A 77 -2.13 -12.80 -4.92
CA GLY A 77 -1.99 -12.51 -3.49
C GLY A 77 -2.03 -11.02 -3.21
N PHE A 78 -1.72 -10.66 -1.97
CA PHE A 78 -1.61 -9.26 -1.58
C PHE A 78 -0.55 -9.06 -0.52
N THR A 79 -0.04 -7.83 -0.45
CA THR A 79 0.94 -7.39 0.54
C THR A 79 0.28 -6.40 1.50
N ILE A 80 0.42 -6.65 2.80
CA ILE A 80 0.10 -5.69 3.85
C ILE A 80 1.34 -4.80 4.04
N THR A 81 1.16 -3.49 3.98
CA THR A 81 2.27 -2.53 4.04
C THR A 81 3.01 -2.54 5.38
N THR A 82 4.27 -2.13 5.36
CA THR A 82 5.10 -1.91 6.56
C THR A 82 4.50 -0.86 7.49
N GLU A 83 3.70 0.08 6.98
CA GLU A 83 3.00 1.10 7.77
C GLU A 83 2.02 0.49 8.78
N VAL A 84 1.42 -0.66 8.49
CA VAL A 84 0.55 -1.38 9.44
C VAL A 84 1.35 -1.86 10.64
N CYS A 85 2.58 -2.34 10.42
CA CYS A 85 3.47 -2.75 11.52
C CYS A 85 3.83 -1.54 12.40
N THR A 86 4.19 -0.41 11.77
CA THR A 86 4.44 0.84 12.49
C THR A 86 3.21 1.29 13.30
N HIS A 87 2.02 1.25 12.69
CA HIS A 87 0.78 1.58 13.37
C HIS A 87 0.54 0.67 14.58
N PHE A 88 0.71 -0.64 14.41
CA PHE A 88 0.52 -1.63 15.47
C PHE A 88 1.37 -1.31 16.71
N TYR A 89 2.65 -1.02 16.53
CA TYR A 89 3.51 -0.66 17.66
C TYR A 89 3.20 0.73 18.24
N ALA A 90 2.76 1.68 17.44
CA ALA A 90 2.41 3.02 17.90
C ALA A 90 1.03 3.10 18.61
N HIS A 91 0.13 2.15 18.37
CA HIS A 91 -1.26 2.18 18.86
C HIS A 91 -1.58 0.98 19.76
N ASN A 92 -0.75 0.71 20.77
CA ASN A 92 -1.00 -0.35 21.76
C ASN A 92 -1.34 -1.72 21.14
N ARG A 93 -0.64 -2.10 20.07
CA ARG A 93 -0.86 -3.37 19.36
C ARG A 93 -2.26 -3.47 18.73
N SER A 94 -2.81 -2.33 18.28
CA SER A 94 -4.06 -2.28 17.51
C SER A 94 -3.81 -2.00 16.03
N TYR A 95 -4.75 -2.47 15.20
CA TYR A 95 -4.69 -2.26 13.75
C TYR A 95 -5.47 -1.00 13.32
N PRO A 96 -5.14 -0.40 12.15
CA PRO A 96 -5.99 0.62 11.53
C PRO A 96 -7.39 0.06 11.27
N ARG A 97 -8.43 0.88 11.45
CA ARG A 97 -9.83 0.45 11.29
C ARG A 97 -10.15 -0.01 9.86
N GLU A 98 -9.46 0.57 8.89
CA GLU A 98 -9.64 0.29 7.47
C GLU A 98 -9.00 -1.03 7.02
N LEU A 99 -8.06 -1.59 7.80
CA LEU A 99 -7.24 -2.73 7.39
C LEU A 99 -8.09 -3.96 7.06
N GLU A 100 -9.06 -4.28 7.92
CA GLU A 100 -9.89 -5.48 7.77
C GLU A 100 -10.70 -5.44 6.46
N ALA A 101 -11.32 -4.30 6.16
CA ALA A 101 -12.08 -4.10 4.93
C ALA A 101 -11.18 -4.17 3.68
N GLU A 102 -9.97 -3.59 3.75
CA GLU A 102 -9.01 -3.67 2.64
C GLU A 102 -8.49 -5.10 2.42
N MET A 103 -8.25 -5.85 3.50
CA MET A 103 -7.84 -7.26 3.44
C MET A 103 -8.94 -8.13 2.85
N ALA A 104 -10.19 -7.97 3.30
CA ALA A 104 -11.33 -8.71 2.76
C ALA A 104 -11.52 -8.44 1.27
N ALA A 105 -11.41 -7.17 0.83
CA ALA A 105 -11.50 -6.81 -0.59
C ALA A 105 -10.34 -7.40 -1.42
N ALA A 106 -9.13 -7.50 -0.86
CA ALA A 106 -8.00 -8.11 -1.54
C ALA A 106 -8.12 -9.64 -1.61
N LEU A 107 -8.61 -10.28 -0.54
CA LEU A 107 -8.87 -11.72 -0.51
C LEU A 107 -9.93 -12.09 -1.55
N ALA A 108 -11.03 -11.33 -1.65
CA ALA A 108 -12.04 -11.53 -2.68
C ALA A 108 -11.47 -11.47 -4.12
N LYS A 109 -10.46 -10.63 -4.38
CA LYS A 109 -9.77 -10.62 -5.69
C LYS A 109 -8.99 -11.91 -5.92
N VAL A 110 -8.28 -12.40 -4.90
CA VAL A 110 -7.57 -13.69 -4.96
C VAL A 110 -8.55 -14.84 -5.22
N GLU A 111 -9.68 -14.85 -4.51
CA GLU A 111 -10.71 -15.87 -4.65
C GLU A 111 -11.28 -15.90 -6.08
N ASN A 112 -11.59 -14.74 -6.63
CA ASN A 112 -12.05 -14.58 -8.01
C ASN A 112 -11.01 -15.04 -9.03
N SER A 113 -9.73 -14.71 -8.83
CA SER A 113 -8.63 -15.10 -9.72
C SER A 113 -8.42 -16.62 -9.76
N VAL A 114 -8.44 -17.27 -8.58
CA VAL A 114 -8.19 -18.72 -8.47
C VAL A 114 -9.47 -19.55 -8.68
N GLY A 115 -10.64 -18.92 -8.58
CA GLY A 115 -11.94 -19.60 -8.55
C GLY A 115 -12.08 -20.51 -7.34
N LYS A 116 -11.61 -20.08 -6.17
CA LYS A 116 -11.69 -20.83 -4.90
C LYS A 116 -12.00 -19.84 -3.79
N GLU A 117 -12.73 -20.27 -2.77
CA GLU A 117 -13.15 -19.40 -1.68
C GLU A 117 -12.51 -19.84 -0.36
N PHE A 118 -12.12 -18.87 0.47
CA PHE A 118 -11.49 -19.12 1.75
C PHE A 118 -12.50 -19.66 2.75
N GLY A 119 -12.26 -20.87 3.25
CA GLY A 119 -13.20 -21.58 4.12
C GLY A 119 -14.34 -22.29 3.39
N ASP A 120 -14.33 -22.33 2.05
CA ASP A 120 -15.36 -23.04 1.29
C ASP A 120 -15.29 -24.56 1.42
N LYS A 121 -16.46 -25.19 1.46
CA LYS A 121 -16.63 -26.63 1.76
C LYS A 121 -16.56 -27.52 0.51
N GLU A 122 -16.35 -26.95 -0.66
CA GLU A 122 -16.19 -27.73 -1.90
C GLU A 122 -14.89 -27.39 -2.62
N ARG A 123 -14.53 -26.10 -2.73
CA ARG A 123 -13.39 -25.52 -3.43
C ARG A 123 -12.57 -24.62 -2.47
N PRO A 124 -11.98 -25.19 -1.41
CA PRO A 124 -11.25 -24.40 -0.41
C PRO A 124 -10.03 -23.71 -1.02
N LEU A 125 -9.90 -22.41 -0.74
CA LEU A 125 -8.69 -21.64 -0.94
C LEU A 125 -7.77 -21.82 0.28
N LEU A 126 -6.52 -22.18 0.02
CA LEU A 126 -5.45 -22.19 1.02
C LEU A 126 -4.44 -21.10 0.68
N VAL A 127 -3.97 -20.38 1.69
CA VAL A 127 -3.02 -19.27 1.50
C VAL A 127 -1.72 -19.53 2.25
N SER A 128 -0.66 -18.86 1.82
CA SER A 128 0.61 -18.79 2.55
C SER A 128 0.81 -17.39 3.11
N VAL A 129 1.25 -17.31 4.37
CA VAL A 129 1.56 -16.05 5.04
C VAL A 129 3.06 -15.99 5.26
N ARG A 130 3.68 -14.92 4.74
CA ARG A 130 5.14 -14.77 4.72
C ARG A 130 5.52 -13.38 5.20
N SER A 131 6.41 -13.32 6.18
CA SER A 131 7.00 -12.06 6.62
C SER A 131 7.91 -11.45 5.55
N GLY A 132 7.88 -10.12 5.43
CA GLY A 132 8.69 -9.37 4.48
C GLY A 132 9.01 -7.98 5.01
N ALA A 133 10.28 -7.73 5.32
CA ALA A 133 10.76 -6.40 5.72
C ALA A 133 11.43 -5.69 4.56
N ARG A 134 11.73 -4.40 4.75
CA ARG A 134 12.46 -3.57 3.78
C ARG A 134 13.81 -4.21 3.42
N ASP A 135 14.57 -4.59 4.45
CA ASP A 135 15.87 -5.24 4.32
C ASP A 135 15.76 -6.71 4.68
N SER A 136 16.65 -7.53 4.12
CA SER A 136 16.67 -8.96 4.40
C SER A 136 17.08 -9.19 5.86
N MET A 137 16.20 -9.82 6.62
CA MET A 137 16.42 -10.17 8.01
C MET A 137 16.27 -11.70 8.16
N PRO A 138 17.37 -12.47 8.14
CA PRO A 138 17.36 -13.88 8.51
C PRO A 138 16.85 -14.04 9.95
N GLY A 139 15.96 -15.00 10.20
CA GLY A 139 15.35 -15.22 11.53
C GLY A 139 14.09 -14.38 11.83
N MET A 140 13.51 -13.70 10.83
CA MET A 140 12.15 -13.17 10.95
C MET A 140 11.10 -14.30 11.04
N MET A 141 9.88 -13.93 11.44
CA MET A 141 8.70 -14.81 11.54
C MET A 141 8.65 -15.85 10.41
N ASP A 142 8.43 -17.09 10.83
CA ASP A 142 8.35 -18.26 9.97
C ASP A 142 7.27 -18.12 8.90
N THR A 143 7.49 -18.79 7.76
CA THR A 143 6.47 -18.89 6.71
C THR A 143 5.42 -19.90 7.12
N ILE A 144 4.16 -19.46 7.18
CA ILE A 144 3.01 -20.35 7.40
C ILE A 144 2.47 -20.76 6.03
N LEU A 145 2.44 -22.07 5.78
CA LEU A 145 1.82 -22.65 4.59
C LEU A 145 0.47 -23.27 4.97
N ASN A 146 -0.40 -23.47 3.98
CA ASN A 146 -1.70 -24.16 4.14
C ASN A 146 -2.69 -23.48 5.10
N LEU A 147 -2.60 -22.16 5.29
CA LEU A 147 -3.56 -21.44 6.10
C LEU A 147 -4.96 -21.52 5.46
N GLY A 148 -5.94 -21.94 6.27
CA GLY A 148 -7.28 -22.32 5.83
C GLY A 148 -7.57 -23.82 5.99
N MET A 149 -6.56 -24.65 6.32
CA MET A 149 -6.78 -26.07 6.61
C MET A 149 -7.53 -26.26 7.93
N ASN A 150 -8.48 -27.19 7.97
CA ASN A 150 -9.22 -27.64 9.14
C ASN A 150 -9.76 -29.07 8.89
N ASP A 151 -10.46 -29.66 9.87
CA ASP A 151 -10.99 -31.02 9.80
C ASP A 151 -11.91 -31.28 8.59
N GLU A 152 -12.69 -30.29 8.17
CA GLU A 152 -13.54 -30.40 6.98
C GLU A 152 -12.72 -30.29 5.69
N VAL A 153 -11.83 -29.29 5.63
CA VAL A 153 -10.99 -28.97 4.47
C VAL A 153 -10.01 -30.10 4.14
N VAL A 154 -9.40 -30.74 5.14
CA VAL A 154 -8.46 -31.85 4.92
C VAL A 154 -9.14 -33.03 4.20
N ALA A 155 -10.39 -33.33 4.57
CA ALA A 155 -11.17 -34.39 3.91
C ALA A 155 -11.48 -34.04 2.44
N ILE A 156 -11.76 -32.77 2.15
CA ILE A 156 -12.01 -32.28 0.78
C ILE A 156 -10.71 -32.36 -0.04
N VAL A 157 -9.58 -31.91 0.51
CA VAL A 157 -8.27 -31.97 -0.16
C VAL A 157 -7.86 -33.41 -0.44
N ALA A 158 -8.07 -34.33 0.51
CA ALA A 158 -7.79 -35.76 0.35
C ALA A 158 -8.56 -36.36 -0.84
N LYS A 159 -9.86 -36.04 -0.95
CA LYS A 159 -10.71 -36.48 -2.06
C LYS A 159 -10.27 -35.88 -3.39
N LYS A 160 -10.06 -34.56 -3.46
CA LYS A 160 -9.70 -33.87 -4.71
C LYS A 160 -8.34 -34.26 -5.28
N THR A 161 -7.39 -34.55 -4.41
CA THR A 161 -6.03 -34.96 -4.82
C THR A 161 -5.91 -36.47 -5.02
N ASN A 162 -6.94 -37.25 -4.66
CA ASN A 162 -6.90 -38.70 -4.55
C ASN A 162 -5.67 -39.17 -3.73
N ASN A 163 -5.30 -38.41 -2.70
CA ASN A 163 -4.08 -38.62 -1.93
C ASN A 163 -4.29 -38.21 -0.47
N ALA A 164 -4.91 -39.12 0.29
CA ALA A 164 -5.17 -38.89 1.71
C ALA A 164 -3.88 -38.63 2.50
N ARG A 165 -2.79 -39.34 2.20
CA ARG A 165 -1.49 -39.13 2.88
C ARG A 165 -1.02 -37.68 2.72
N PHE A 166 -1.08 -37.12 1.52
CA PHE A 166 -0.69 -35.73 1.25
C PHE A 166 -1.55 -34.73 2.02
N ALA A 167 -2.87 -34.92 2.04
CA ALA A 167 -3.78 -34.02 2.74
C ALA A 167 -3.52 -34.01 4.25
N TRP A 168 -3.46 -35.20 4.87
CA TRP A 168 -3.19 -35.33 6.31
C TRP A 168 -1.76 -34.91 6.69
N ASP A 169 -0.77 -35.12 5.81
CA ASP A 169 0.58 -34.59 6.03
C ASP A 169 0.61 -33.06 5.98
N SER A 170 -0.16 -32.46 5.08
CA SER A 170 -0.30 -31.01 5.00
C SER A 170 -1.02 -30.43 6.22
N TYR A 171 -2.03 -31.14 6.73
CA TYR A 171 -2.80 -30.71 7.89
C TYR A 171 -2.00 -30.78 9.18
N ARG A 172 -1.26 -31.87 9.44
CA ARG A 172 -0.44 -31.99 10.66
C ARG A 172 0.76 -31.02 10.72
N ARG A 173 1.12 -30.41 9.60
CA ARG A 173 2.22 -29.43 9.46
C ARG A 173 1.74 -27.98 9.58
N PHE A 174 0.45 -27.75 9.40
CA PHE A 174 -0.20 -26.46 9.58
C PHE A 174 -0.49 -26.24 11.07
#